data_AF-A0A1Y1NGM4-F1
#
_entry.id   AF-A0A1Y1NGM4-F1
#
_cell.length_a   1.000
_cell.length_b   1.000
_cell.length_c   1.000
_cell.angle_alpha   90.00
_cell.angle_beta   90.00
_cell.angle_gamma   90.00
#
_symmetry.space_group_name_H-M   'P 1'
#
loop_
_entity.id
_entity.type
_entity.pdbx_description
1 polymer ?
#
loop_
_entity_poly.entity_id
_entity_poly.type
_entity_poly.pdbx_seq_one_letter_code
_entity_poly.pdbx_strand_id
1 'polypeptide(L)'
;AIRERENMLNVATILLPLIESLMVVCKNTTASDDLSQSQASKGMVLSSPPPEARTASLFFAFTEDHRRILNELVRNNPKLMSGTFALLVKNPKVLEFDNKRNYFNRSVHSRSNQNSRPSYPPLQLSVRRDHVFHDSFRSLYFKSGDEMKFGKLNIRFHGEEGVDAGGVTREWFQVLARQMFDPNYALFTPVSSDRTTFHPNKLSGINPEHLMFFKFIGRIIGKALYEGRLLDCFFSRAVYKRILGKSVSVKDMESFDPDYYKSLCWMLDNDITDIITETFSVEDDEFGVTNVFDLVPNGRDVAVTEDNKHEYVRLVVEHKLLSSVKEQMEKFLQGFHDIIPAELISIFNEQELELLISGLPDIDIDDWKSNTEYQ
;
A
#
# COMPACT_ATOMS: atom_id res chain seq x y z
N ALA A 1 -30.67 -7.15 12.37
CA ALA A 1 -29.51 -7.68 11.61
C ALA A 1 -29.90 -8.63 10.46
N ILE A 2 -30.22 -9.91 10.68
CA ILE A 2 -30.43 -10.89 9.58
C ILE A 2 -31.70 -10.59 8.76
N ARG A 3 -32.85 -10.33 9.41
CA ARG A 3 -34.10 -9.92 8.72
C ARG A 3 -33.99 -8.59 7.97
N GLU A 4 -33.18 -7.65 8.46
CA GLU A 4 -32.91 -6.38 7.77
C GLU A 4 -32.02 -6.57 6.54
N ARG A 5 -31.07 -7.53 6.60
CA ARG A 5 -30.24 -7.91 5.45
C ARG A 5 -31.07 -8.58 4.36
N GLU A 6 -32.00 -9.48 4.69
CA GLU A 6 -32.90 -10.10 3.71
C GLU A 6 -33.80 -9.06 3.01
N ASN A 7 -34.38 -8.12 3.77
CA ASN A 7 -35.16 -7.02 3.18
C ASN A 7 -34.32 -6.13 2.27
N MET A 8 -33.08 -5.84 2.67
CA MET A 8 -32.16 -5.02 1.86
C MET A 8 -31.74 -5.71 0.57
N LEU A 9 -31.56 -7.04 0.60
CA LEU A 9 -31.21 -7.83 -0.57
C LEU A 9 -32.33 -7.82 -1.61
N ASN A 10 -33.59 -7.97 -1.16
CA ASN A 10 -34.75 -7.87 -2.03
C ASN A 10 -34.87 -6.48 -2.70
N VAL A 11 -34.69 -5.41 -1.91
CA VAL A 11 -34.69 -4.04 -2.44
C VAL A 11 -33.55 -3.85 -3.44
N ALA A 12 -32.35 -4.33 -3.11
CA ALA A 12 -31.18 -4.23 -3.97
C ALA A 12 -31.39 -4.95 -5.31
N THR A 13 -31.94 -6.16 -5.31
CA THR A 13 -32.25 -6.91 -6.53
C THR A 13 -33.31 -6.22 -7.40
N ILE A 14 -34.35 -5.63 -6.79
CA ILE A 14 -35.38 -4.88 -7.52
C ILE A 14 -34.78 -3.62 -8.18
N LEU A 15 -33.88 -2.91 -7.47
CA LEU A 15 -33.28 -1.68 -7.96
C LEU A 15 -32.10 -1.90 -8.92
N LEU A 16 -31.53 -3.11 -8.97
CA LEU A 16 -30.34 -3.42 -9.75
C LEU A 16 -30.40 -2.91 -11.21
N PRO A 17 -31.48 -3.12 -12.00
CA PRO A 17 -31.52 -2.65 -13.39
C PRO A 17 -31.43 -1.12 -13.52
N LEU A 18 -32.00 -0.37 -12.56
CA LEU A 18 -31.94 1.10 -12.53
C LEU A 18 -30.52 1.57 -12.18
N ILE A 19 -29.89 0.92 -11.20
CA ILE A 19 -28.53 1.23 -10.77
C ILE A 19 -27.55 0.92 -11.91
N GLU A 20 -27.68 -0.23 -12.58
CA GLU A 20 -26.84 -0.57 -13.74
C GLU A 20 -26.99 0.43 -14.88
N SER A 21 -28.23 0.86 -15.17
CA SER A 21 -28.49 1.87 -16.19
C SER A 21 -27.80 3.20 -15.85
N LEU A 22 -27.90 3.66 -14.60
CA LEU A 22 -27.19 4.85 -14.12
C LEU A 22 -25.67 4.69 -14.25
N MET A 23 -25.12 3.56 -13.82
CA MET A 23 -23.67 3.30 -13.89
C MET A 23 -23.14 3.29 -15.33
N VAL A 24 -23.90 2.73 -16.27
CA VAL A 24 -23.54 2.73 -17.71
C VAL A 24 -23.58 4.15 -18.28
N VAL A 25 -24.61 4.95 -17.94
CA VAL A 25 -24.69 6.36 -18.34
C VAL A 25 -23.50 7.14 -17.79
N CYS A 26 -23.23 7.03 -16.49
CA CYS A 26 -22.07 7.66 -15.86
C CYS A 26 -20.77 7.21 -16.54
N LYS A 27 -20.61 5.92 -16.86
CA LYS A 27 -19.40 5.40 -17.51
C LYS A 27 -19.17 6.04 -18.88
N ASN A 28 -20.21 6.21 -19.69
CA ASN A 28 -20.09 6.76 -21.03
C ASN A 28 -19.87 8.28 -21.04
N THR A 29 -20.38 9.01 -20.03
CA THR A 29 -20.20 10.47 -19.93
C THR A 29 -18.92 10.87 -19.18
N THR A 30 -18.43 10.04 -18.27
CA THR A 30 -17.19 10.29 -17.48
C THR A 30 -15.94 9.61 -18.07
N ALA A 31 -16.05 8.95 -19.21
CA ALA A 31 -14.91 8.35 -19.91
C ALA A 31 -14.04 9.39 -20.65
N SER A 32 -14.53 10.61 -20.84
CA SER A 32 -13.85 11.66 -21.61
C SER A 32 -12.84 12.48 -20.80
N ASP A 33 -12.89 12.47 -19.47
CA ASP A 33 -12.04 13.31 -18.62
C ASP A 33 -11.27 12.52 -17.54
N ASP A 34 -10.02 12.94 -17.36
CA ASP A 34 -9.14 12.58 -16.25
C ASP A 34 -9.59 13.35 -15.00
N LEU A 35 -10.48 12.74 -14.21
CA LEU A 35 -11.24 13.37 -13.10
C LEU A 35 -10.40 13.70 -11.85
N SER A 36 -9.07 13.73 -11.94
CA SER A 36 -8.17 13.97 -10.80
C SER A 36 -7.97 15.45 -10.44
N GLN A 37 -8.56 16.41 -11.18
CA GLN A 37 -8.29 17.85 -11.00
C GLN A 37 -9.46 18.75 -10.54
N SER A 38 -10.59 18.24 -10.02
CA SER A 38 -11.72 19.15 -9.66
C SER A 38 -11.82 19.59 -8.20
N GLN A 39 -10.79 19.42 -7.36
CA GLN A 39 -10.82 19.94 -5.97
C GLN A 39 -10.16 21.32 -5.75
N ALA A 40 -9.68 22.02 -6.78
CA ALA A 40 -9.09 23.35 -6.62
C ALA A 40 -9.69 24.39 -7.58
N SER A 41 -10.83 24.97 -7.23
CA SER A 41 -11.19 26.37 -7.52
C SER A 41 -12.60 26.70 -7.03
N LYS A 42 -12.70 27.24 -5.81
CA LYS A 42 -13.88 28.04 -5.42
C LYS A 42 -13.79 29.43 -6.07
N GLY A 43 -13.94 29.48 -7.39
CA GLY A 43 -14.19 30.71 -8.14
C GLY A 43 -15.67 30.81 -8.45
N MET A 44 -16.34 31.85 -7.95
CA MET A 44 -17.76 32.10 -8.18
C MET A 44 -17.98 32.46 -9.66
N VAL A 45 -18.37 31.48 -10.49
CA VAL A 45 -18.81 31.70 -11.87
C VAL A 45 -20.32 31.44 -11.96
N LEU A 46 -21.07 32.44 -12.40
CA LEU A 46 -22.53 32.47 -12.61
C LEU A 46 -22.97 31.74 -13.89
N SER A 47 -22.40 30.57 -14.18
CA SER A 47 -22.84 29.74 -15.31
C SER A 47 -23.18 28.34 -14.85
N SER A 48 -24.25 27.79 -15.44
CA SER A 48 -24.67 26.41 -15.26
C SER A 48 -23.53 25.47 -15.63
N PRO A 49 -23.12 24.52 -14.76
CA PRO A 49 -22.02 23.62 -15.06
C PRO A 49 -22.33 22.76 -16.29
N PRO A 50 -21.31 22.45 -17.12
CA PRO A 50 -21.46 21.60 -18.30
C PRO A 50 -22.04 20.22 -17.93
N PRO A 51 -22.76 19.56 -18.86
CA PRO A 51 -23.48 18.31 -18.58
C PRO A 51 -22.59 17.19 -18.02
N GLU A 52 -21.33 17.10 -18.43
CA GLU A 52 -20.37 16.10 -17.96
C GLU A 52 -20.04 16.26 -16.47
N ALA A 53 -19.76 17.49 -16.02
CA ALA A 53 -19.50 17.80 -14.62
C ALA A 53 -20.69 17.46 -13.70
N ARG A 54 -21.93 17.59 -14.21
CA ARG A 54 -23.14 17.18 -13.49
C ARG A 54 -23.23 15.66 -13.34
N THR A 55 -22.93 14.91 -14.39
CA THR A 55 -22.96 13.43 -14.32
C THR A 55 -21.88 12.84 -13.43
N ALA A 56 -20.68 13.46 -13.40
CA ALA A 56 -19.63 13.07 -12.47
C ALA A 56 -20.03 13.36 -11.02
N SER A 57 -20.57 14.57 -10.75
CA SER A 57 -21.09 14.92 -9.42
C SER A 57 -22.22 13.99 -8.97
N LEU A 58 -23.16 13.67 -9.86
CA LEU A 58 -24.23 12.70 -9.60
C LEU A 58 -23.67 11.32 -9.25
N PHE A 59 -22.64 10.85 -9.95
CA PHE A 59 -21.99 9.57 -9.65
C PHE A 59 -21.40 9.54 -8.24
N PHE A 60 -20.62 10.56 -7.85
CA PHE A 60 -20.03 10.62 -6.52
C PHE A 60 -21.09 10.71 -5.42
N ALA A 61 -22.06 11.62 -5.55
CA ALA A 61 -23.15 11.75 -4.60
C ALA A 61 -23.96 10.44 -4.47
N PHE A 62 -24.36 9.85 -5.61
CA PHE A 62 -25.13 8.61 -5.61
C PHE A 62 -24.37 7.45 -4.96
N THR A 63 -23.07 7.29 -5.27
CA THR A 63 -22.25 6.19 -4.73
C THR A 63 -21.97 6.34 -3.24
N GLU A 64 -21.87 7.57 -2.74
CA GLU A 64 -21.77 7.85 -1.30
C GLU A 64 -23.09 7.55 -0.57
N ASP A 65 -24.20 8.07 -1.07
CA ASP A 65 -25.53 7.90 -0.46
C ASP A 65 -25.98 6.43 -0.42
N HIS A 66 -25.63 5.64 -1.45
CA HIS A 66 -26.10 4.27 -1.62
C HIS A 66 -25.04 3.21 -1.37
N ARG A 67 -23.95 3.57 -0.66
CA ARG A 67 -22.79 2.70 -0.37
C ARG A 67 -23.18 1.30 0.10
N ARG A 68 -24.12 1.20 1.04
CA ARG A 68 -24.52 -0.08 1.64
C ARG A 68 -25.16 -1.03 0.62
N ILE A 69 -26.08 -0.52 -0.20
CA ILE A 69 -26.77 -1.31 -1.24
C ILE A 69 -25.76 -1.74 -2.31
N LEU A 70 -24.88 -0.84 -2.73
CA LEU A 70 -23.84 -1.14 -3.73
C LEU A 70 -22.91 -2.27 -3.25
N ASN A 71 -22.48 -2.24 -1.99
CA ASN A 71 -21.61 -3.29 -1.45
C ASN A 71 -22.33 -4.64 -1.33
N GLU A 72 -23.61 -4.67 -0.95
CA GLU A 72 -24.39 -5.91 -0.95
C GLU A 72 -24.59 -6.47 -2.37
N LEU A 73 -24.85 -5.60 -3.37
CA LEU A 73 -24.96 -6.02 -4.76
C LEU A 73 -23.66 -6.64 -5.29
N VAL A 74 -22.52 -6.00 -5.02
CA VAL A 74 -21.21 -6.51 -5.43
C VAL A 74 -20.88 -7.82 -4.71
N ARG A 75 -21.21 -7.94 -3.43
CA ARG A 75 -21.00 -9.17 -2.65
C ARG A 75 -21.79 -10.34 -3.19
N ASN A 76 -23.06 -10.11 -3.56
CA ASN A 76 -23.94 -11.14 -4.13
C ASN A 76 -23.61 -11.47 -5.59
N ASN A 77 -23.18 -10.48 -6.38
CA ASN A 77 -22.75 -10.68 -7.76
C ASN A 77 -21.42 -10.00 -8.06
N PRO A 78 -20.27 -10.64 -7.71
CA PRO A 78 -18.96 -10.02 -7.89
C PRO A 78 -18.56 -9.79 -9.35
N LYS A 79 -19.31 -10.31 -10.33
CA LYS A 79 -19.05 -10.07 -11.77
C LYS A 79 -19.41 -8.63 -12.19
N LEU A 80 -20.26 -7.94 -11.42
CA LEU A 80 -20.65 -6.55 -11.69
C LEU A 80 -19.42 -5.62 -11.78
N MET A 81 -18.41 -5.85 -10.95
CA MET A 81 -17.17 -5.07 -10.91
C MET A 81 -16.34 -5.17 -12.21
N SER A 82 -16.52 -6.22 -13.01
CA SER A 82 -15.90 -6.36 -14.34
C SER A 82 -16.82 -5.89 -15.48
N GLY A 83 -18.04 -5.46 -15.17
CA GLY A 83 -19.08 -5.11 -16.14
C GLY A 83 -19.67 -3.72 -15.87
N THR A 84 -20.94 -3.69 -15.49
CA THR A 84 -21.74 -2.46 -15.29
C THR A 84 -21.19 -1.58 -14.17
N PHE A 85 -20.59 -2.16 -13.13
CA PHE A 85 -20.05 -1.44 -11.96
C PHE A 85 -18.54 -1.17 -12.06
N ALA A 86 -17.91 -1.39 -13.21
CA ALA A 86 -16.47 -1.15 -13.38
C ALA A 86 -16.05 0.29 -12.99
N LEU A 87 -16.97 1.27 -13.12
CA LEU A 87 -16.71 2.66 -12.73
C LEU A 87 -16.55 2.84 -11.21
N LEU A 88 -17.04 1.93 -10.37
CA LEU A 88 -16.86 2.00 -8.91
C LEU A 88 -15.39 1.96 -8.49
N VAL A 89 -14.50 1.40 -9.33
CA VAL A 89 -13.05 1.43 -9.11
C VAL A 89 -12.51 2.87 -9.11
N LYS A 90 -13.18 3.82 -9.78
CA LYS A 90 -12.82 5.26 -9.74
C LYS A 90 -13.24 5.95 -8.43
N ASN A 91 -14.15 5.35 -7.64
CA ASN A 91 -14.47 5.81 -6.28
C ASN A 91 -14.23 4.68 -5.27
N PRO A 92 -12.96 4.27 -5.04
CA PRO A 92 -12.67 3.12 -4.20
C PRO A 92 -13.10 3.31 -2.74
N LYS A 93 -13.27 4.56 -2.28
CA LYS A 93 -13.67 4.87 -0.90
C LYS A 93 -15.06 4.32 -0.53
N VAL A 94 -15.94 4.12 -1.52
CA VAL A 94 -17.28 3.56 -1.27
C VAL A 94 -17.26 2.03 -1.18
N LEU A 95 -16.25 1.36 -1.73
CA LEU A 95 -16.17 -0.10 -1.67
C LEU A 95 -15.63 -0.57 -0.32
N GLU A 96 -16.23 -1.63 0.21
CA GLU A 96 -15.76 -2.34 1.40
C GLU A 96 -14.57 -3.25 1.04
N PHE A 97 -13.72 -3.52 2.04
CA PHE A 97 -12.46 -4.25 1.86
C PHE A 97 -12.65 -5.63 1.22
N ASP A 98 -13.68 -6.38 1.61
CA ASP A 98 -13.98 -7.71 1.07
C ASP A 98 -14.30 -7.66 -0.42
N ASN A 99 -15.09 -6.67 -0.86
CA ASN A 99 -15.42 -6.44 -2.26
C ASN A 99 -14.18 -6.03 -3.06
N LYS A 100 -13.34 -5.12 -2.53
CA LYS A 100 -12.07 -4.75 -3.16
C LYS A 100 -11.12 -5.94 -3.31
N ARG A 101 -10.97 -6.74 -2.25
CA ARG A 101 -10.14 -7.96 -2.25
C ARG A 101 -10.63 -8.98 -3.27
N ASN A 102 -11.94 -9.22 -3.34
CA ASN A 102 -12.54 -10.11 -4.33
C ASN A 102 -12.30 -9.60 -5.76
N TYR A 103 -12.48 -8.30 -6.00
CA TYR A 103 -12.16 -7.68 -7.28
C TYR A 103 -10.68 -7.85 -7.63
N PHE A 104 -9.77 -7.52 -6.71
CA PHE A 104 -8.31 -7.65 -6.88
C PHE A 104 -7.91 -9.09 -7.26
N ASN A 105 -8.35 -10.08 -6.49
CA ASN A 105 -8.03 -11.49 -6.72
C ASN A 105 -8.52 -11.98 -8.10
N ARG A 106 -9.67 -11.49 -8.56
CA ARG A 106 -10.19 -11.85 -9.89
C ARG A 106 -9.44 -11.13 -11.00
N SER A 107 -9.17 -9.84 -10.80
CA SER A 107 -8.51 -8.98 -11.78
C SER A 107 -7.04 -9.34 -11.99
N VAL A 108 -6.31 -9.71 -10.93
CA VAL A 108 -4.90 -10.12 -11.03
C VAL A 108 -4.73 -11.44 -11.81
N HIS A 109 -5.75 -12.29 -11.79
CA HIS A 109 -5.84 -13.52 -12.58
C HIS A 109 -6.60 -13.36 -13.90
N SER A 110 -7.13 -12.15 -14.17
CA SER A 110 -7.99 -11.88 -15.31
C SER A 110 -7.25 -12.16 -16.62
N ARG A 111 -8.04 -12.68 -17.56
CA ARG A 111 -7.58 -13.37 -18.76
C ARG A 111 -7.47 -12.44 -19.97
N SER A 112 -7.44 -11.13 -19.77
CA SER A 112 -7.60 -10.13 -20.84
C SER A 112 -6.58 -10.24 -22.00
N ASN A 113 -5.44 -10.92 -21.82
CA ASN A 113 -4.42 -11.15 -22.86
C ASN A 113 -4.15 -12.65 -23.12
N GLN A 114 -5.19 -13.50 -23.19
CA GLN A 114 -5.04 -14.97 -23.13
C GLN A 114 -4.63 -15.72 -24.40
N ASN A 115 -4.36 -15.10 -25.56
CA ASN A 115 -4.03 -15.90 -26.75
C ASN A 115 -2.60 -16.48 -26.75
N SER A 116 -1.77 -16.23 -25.74
CA SER A 116 -0.42 -16.82 -25.65
C SER A 116 0.12 -16.76 -24.22
N ARG A 117 -0.31 -17.63 -23.29
CA ARG A 117 0.46 -17.79 -22.03
C ARG A 117 1.64 -18.73 -22.31
N PRO A 118 2.89 -18.27 -22.25
CA PRO A 118 4.02 -19.18 -22.22
C PRO A 118 3.87 -20.07 -20.98
N SER A 119 4.00 -21.39 -21.15
CA SER A 119 4.10 -22.28 -20.01
C SER A 119 5.47 -22.06 -19.38
N TYR A 120 5.52 -21.38 -18.24
CA TYR A 120 6.76 -21.20 -17.50
C TYR A 120 7.11 -22.48 -16.73
N PRO A 121 8.38 -22.91 -16.72
CA PRO A 121 8.80 -24.03 -15.90
C PRO A 121 8.57 -23.72 -14.41
N PRO A 122 8.31 -24.74 -13.57
CA PRO A 122 8.21 -24.52 -12.13
C PRO A 122 9.51 -23.93 -11.57
N LEU A 123 9.36 -22.99 -10.64
CA LEU A 123 10.47 -22.38 -9.92
C LEU A 123 10.93 -23.37 -8.87
N GLN A 124 12.09 -23.99 -9.09
CA GLN A 124 12.67 -24.97 -8.18
C GLN A 124 13.50 -24.25 -7.11
N LEU A 125 13.14 -24.42 -5.85
CA LEU A 125 13.88 -23.89 -4.70
C LEU A 125 14.33 -25.05 -3.82
N SER A 126 15.64 -25.17 -3.63
CA SER A 126 16.23 -26.04 -2.61
C SER A 126 16.87 -25.14 -1.56
N VAL A 127 16.29 -25.09 -0.37
CA VAL A 127 16.63 -24.08 0.64
C VAL A 127 16.96 -24.73 1.98
N ARG A 128 17.93 -24.17 2.69
CA ARG A 128 18.21 -24.54 4.08
C ARG A 128 17.40 -23.64 4.99
N ARG A 129 16.79 -24.21 6.03
CA ARG A 129 15.90 -23.49 6.96
C ARG A 129 16.56 -22.25 7.57
N ASP A 130 17.83 -22.34 7.94
CA ASP A 130 18.58 -21.23 8.54
C ASP A 130 19.06 -20.19 7.52
N HIS A 131 18.94 -20.46 6.21
CA HIS A 131 19.44 -19.61 5.13
C HIS A 131 18.37 -19.37 4.04
N VAL A 132 17.09 -19.46 4.40
CA VAL A 132 15.96 -19.37 3.46
C VAL A 132 16.03 -18.12 2.61
N PHE A 133 16.35 -16.96 3.19
CA PHE A 133 16.43 -15.70 2.47
C PHE A 133 17.47 -15.73 1.35
N HIS A 134 18.72 -16.05 1.68
CA HIS A 134 19.81 -16.11 0.70
C HIS A 134 19.64 -17.24 -0.33
N ASP A 135 19.24 -18.44 0.09
CA ASP A 135 19.07 -19.57 -0.82
C ASP A 135 17.90 -19.31 -1.80
N SER A 136 16.85 -18.63 -1.32
CA SER A 136 15.72 -18.21 -2.17
C SER A 136 16.12 -17.10 -3.13
N PHE A 137 16.83 -16.08 -2.64
CA PHE A 137 17.36 -15.01 -3.47
C PHE A 137 18.21 -15.57 -4.60
N ARG A 138 19.19 -16.42 -4.28
CA ARG A 138 20.10 -17.04 -5.27
C ARG A 138 19.33 -17.83 -6.34
N SER A 139 18.28 -18.54 -5.93
CA SER A 139 17.47 -19.38 -6.83
C SER A 139 16.55 -18.56 -7.75
N LEU A 140 16.11 -17.39 -7.29
CA LEU A 140 15.09 -16.58 -7.96
C LEU A 140 15.63 -15.28 -8.59
N TYR A 141 16.86 -14.88 -8.28
CA TYR A 141 17.44 -13.60 -8.67
C TYR A 141 17.37 -13.33 -10.18
N PHE A 142 17.76 -14.31 -10.99
CA PHE A 142 17.80 -14.18 -12.46
C PHE A 142 16.44 -14.39 -13.13
N LYS A 143 15.37 -14.65 -12.38
CA LYS A 143 14.04 -14.87 -12.94
C LYS A 143 13.43 -13.56 -13.40
N SER A 144 12.80 -13.59 -14.57
CA SER A 144 11.98 -12.48 -15.08
C SER A 144 10.72 -12.28 -14.24
N GLY A 145 10.07 -11.11 -14.38
CA GLY A 145 8.79 -10.84 -13.72
C GLY A 145 7.71 -11.87 -14.09
N ASP A 146 7.64 -12.26 -15.36
CA ASP A 146 6.69 -13.27 -15.83
C ASP A 146 7.01 -14.68 -15.30
N GLU A 147 8.28 -15.09 -15.26
CA GLU A 147 8.68 -16.35 -14.63
C GLU A 147 8.29 -16.37 -13.14
N MET A 148 8.53 -15.26 -12.43
CA MET A 148 8.16 -15.12 -11.02
C MET A 148 6.65 -15.18 -10.82
N LYS A 149 5.89 -14.45 -11.64
CA LYS A 149 4.43 -14.35 -11.55
C LYS A 149 3.76 -15.68 -11.88
N PHE A 150 4.04 -16.22 -13.07
CA PHE A 150 3.31 -17.38 -13.60
C PHE A 150 3.95 -18.74 -13.27
N GLY A 151 5.24 -18.77 -12.95
CA GLY A 151 5.92 -19.99 -12.52
C GLY A 151 5.37 -20.48 -11.19
N LYS A 152 5.04 -21.78 -11.11
CA LYS A 152 4.62 -22.41 -9.86
C LYS A 152 5.83 -22.62 -8.96
N LEU A 153 5.75 -22.19 -7.71
CA LEU A 153 6.79 -22.45 -6.71
C LEU A 153 6.85 -23.95 -6.37
N ASN A 154 8.05 -24.51 -6.36
CA ASN A 154 8.34 -25.86 -5.89
C ASN A 154 9.50 -25.81 -4.90
N ILE A 155 9.17 -25.81 -3.60
CA ILE A 155 10.13 -25.66 -2.51
C ILE A 155 10.47 -27.03 -1.92
N ARG A 156 11.76 -27.24 -1.66
CA ARG A 156 12.27 -28.35 -0.86
C ARG A 156 13.22 -27.82 0.21
N PHE A 157 12.95 -28.17 1.47
CA PHE A 157 13.87 -27.93 2.57
C PHE A 157 14.91 -29.05 2.62
N HIS A 158 16.18 -28.69 2.78
CA HIS A 158 17.27 -29.68 2.86
C HIS A 158 17.11 -30.59 4.08
N GLY A 159 17.12 -31.90 3.84
CA GLY A 159 17.03 -32.91 4.91
C GLY A 159 15.63 -33.11 5.49
N GLU A 160 14.60 -32.51 4.89
CA GLU A 160 13.22 -32.61 5.35
C GLU A 160 12.34 -33.30 4.29
N GLU A 161 11.50 -34.25 4.71
CA GLU A 161 10.51 -34.86 3.83
C GLU A 161 9.30 -33.93 3.69
N GLY A 162 9.16 -33.31 2.51
CA GLY A 162 7.98 -32.51 2.18
C GLY A 162 6.78 -33.39 1.88
N VAL A 163 5.88 -33.55 2.86
CA VAL A 163 4.67 -34.39 2.73
C VAL A 163 3.59 -33.73 1.87
N ASP A 164 3.41 -32.40 2.00
CA ASP A 164 2.44 -31.60 1.24
C ASP A 164 3.09 -30.37 0.61
N ALA A 165 3.09 -30.30 -0.72
CA ALA A 165 3.63 -29.16 -1.47
C ALA A 165 2.95 -27.83 -1.09
N GLY A 166 1.67 -27.86 -0.71
CA GLY A 166 0.91 -26.67 -0.28
C GLY A 166 1.39 -26.14 1.08
N GLY A 167 1.57 -27.03 2.05
CA GLY A 167 2.12 -26.75 3.38
C GLY A 167 3.55 -26.22 3.33
N VAL A 168 4.44 -26.88 2.57
CA VAL A 168 5.84 -26.47 2.44
C VAL A 168 5.97 -25.05 1.85
N THR A 169 5.13 -24.70 0.86
CA THR A 169 5.10 -23.34 0.30
C THR A 169 4.65 -22.30 1.32
N ARG A 170 3.63 -22.61 2.14
CA ARG A 170 3.15 -21.72 3.20
C ARG A 170 4.24 -21.47 4.25
N GLU A 171 4.91 -22.54 4.66
CA GLU A 171 6.01 -22.47 5.63
C GLU A 171 7.19 -21.65 5.08
N TRP A 172 7.56 -21.86 3.81
CA TRP A 172 8.61 -21.08 3.15
C TRP A 172 8.32 -19.58 3.18
N PHE A 173 7.10 -19.16 2.84
CA PHE A 173 6.71 -17.74 2.94
C PHE A 173 6.82 -17.21 4.38
N GLN A 174 6.42 -18.01 5.37
CA GLN A 174 6.48 -17.61 6.78
C GLN A 174 7.92 -17.42 7.28
N VAL A 175 8.81 -18.38 6.98
CA VAL A 175 10.23 -18.28 7.38
C VAL A 175 10.92 -17.15 6.63
N LEU A 176 10.61 -16.99 5.34
CA LEU A 176 11.18 -15.93 4.51
C LEU A 176 10.75 -14.54 5.02
N ALA A 177 9.46 -14.33 5.32
CA ALA A 177 8.94 -13.07 5.86
C ALA A 177 9.69 -12.62 7.13
N ARG A 178 9.94 -13.55 8.06
CA ARG A 178 10.73 -13.25 9.27
C ARG A 178 12.16 -12.84 8.95
N GLN A 179 12.81 -13.56 8.03
CA GLN A 179 14.19 -13.25 7.64
C GLN A 179 14.32 -11.93 6.86
N MET A 180 13.27 -11.44 6.19
CA MET A 180 13.31 -10.12 5.53
C MET A 180 13.61 -8.97 6.50
N PHE A 181 13.20 -9.12 7.77
CA PHE A 181 13.37 -8.12 8.82
C PHE A 181 14.49 -8.46 9.80
N ASP A 182 15.33 -9.46 9.49
CA ASP A 182 16.50 -9.78 10.30
C ASP A 182 17.48 -8.58 10.29
N PRO A 183 17.81 -8.00 11.46
CA PRO A 183 18.73 -6.87 11.56
C PRO A 183 20.09 -7.13 10.92
N ASN A 184 20.53 -8.39 10.83
CA ASN A 184 21.81 -8.76 10.21
C ASN A 184 21.86 -8.46 8.71
N TYR A 185 20.71 -8.36 8.03
CA TYR A 185 20.67 -7.94 6.63
C TYR A 185 20.72 -6.41 6.45
N ALA A 186 20.51 -5.65 7.54
CA ALA A 186 20.46 -4.20 7.56
C ALA A 186 19.46 -3.57 6.55
N LEU A 187 18.46 -4.33 6.08
CA LEU A 187 17.50 -3.87 5.07
C LEU A 187 16.40 -3.00 5.67
N PHE A 188 15.84 -3.42 6.80
CA PHE A 188 14.75 -2.72 7.46
C PHE A 188 15.09 -2.52 8.94
N THR A 189 14.53 -1.48 9.52
CA THR A 189 14.61 -1.17 10.95
C THR A 189 13.21 -0.99 11.52
N PRO A 190 12.97 -1.39 12.78
CA PRO A 190 11.71 -1.09 13.44
C PRO A 190 11.51 0.43 13.53
N VAL A 191 10.26 0.89 13.46
CA VAL A 191 9.91 2.29 13.72
C VAL A 191 9.96 2.59 15.22
N SER A 192 10.10 3.87 15.59
CA SER A 192 10.24 4.26 16.99
C SER A 192 8.97 3.99 17.82
N SER A 193 7.80 4.04 17.18
CA SER A 193 6.49 3.82 17.82
C SER A 193 6.18 2.35 18.13
N ASP A 194 6.72 1.42 17.36
CA ASP A 194 6.36 0.00 17.36
C ASP A 194 7.50 -0.87 16.84
N ARG A 195 7.93 -1.83 17.67
CA ARG A 195 9.01 -2.78 17.35
C ARG A 195 8.62 -3.85 16.32
N THR A 196 7.33 -3.98 16.02
CA THR A 196 6.82 -4.96 15.05
C THR A 196 6.57 -4.38 13.67
N THR A 197 6.61 -3.05 13.55
CA THR A 197 6.44 -2.33 12.29
C THR A 197 7.78 -1.84 11.75
N PHE A 198 8.04 -2.09 10.47
CA PHE A 198 9.36 -1.87 9.88
C PHE A 198 9.39 -0.80 8.78
N HIS A 199 10.47 -0.05 8.71
CA HIS A 199 10.76 0.91 7.64
C HIS A 199 12.09 0.56 6.97
N PRO A 200 12.28 0.84 5.66
CA PRO A 200 13.58 0.67 5.02
C PRO A 200 14.67 1.40 5.79
N ASN A 201 15.79 0.73 5.96
CA ASN A 201 16.95 1.31 6.60
C ASN A 201 17.68 2.23 5.61
N LYS A 202 17.80 3.52 5.95
CA LYS A 202 18.60 4.47 5.17
C LYS A 202 20.06 4.03 5.04
N LEU A 203 20.59 3.34 6.06
CA LEU A 203 21.96 2.82 6.10
C LEU A 203 22.13 1.43 5.45
N SER A 204 21.11 0.93 4.74
CA SER A 204 21.16 -0.39 4.09
C SER A 204 22.31 -0.53 3.07
N GLY A 205 22.85 0.58 2.56
CA GLY A 205 24.01 0.63 1.67
C GLY A 205 25.29 0.02 2.25
N ILE A 206 25.36 -0.24 3.57
CA ILE A 206 26.44 -1.05 4.16
C ILE A 206 26.53 -2.44 3.53
N ASN A 207 25.39 -2.96 3.03
CA ASN A 207 25.34 -4.18 2.25
C ASN A 207 25.33 -3.84 0.75
N PRO A 208 26.38 -4.19 -0.02
CA PRO A 208 26.45 -3.91 -1.46
C PRO A 208 25.29 -4.49 -2.28
N GLU A 209 24.65 -5.56 -1.80
CA GLU A 209 23.53 -6.23 -2.48
C GLU A 209 22.15 -5.68 -2.08
N HIS A 210 22.07 -4.67 -1.19
CA HIS A 210 20.81 -4.23 -0.58
C HIS A 210 19.72 -3.88 -1.61
N LEU A 211 20.06 -3.13 -2.66
CA LEU A 211 19.12 -2.77 -3.72
C LEU A 211 18.55 -4.00 -4.45
N MET A 212 19.35 -5.05 -4.62
CA MET A 212 18.89 -6.31 -5.21
C MET A 212 17.95 -7.05 -4.26
N PHE A 213 18.26 -7.04 -2.96
CA PHE A 213 17.38 -7.60 -1.92
C PHE A 213 16.06 -6.86 -1.83
N PHE A 214 16.02 -5.52 -1.88
CA PHE A 214 14.76 -4.77 -1.92
C PHE A 214 13.90 -5.16 -3.12
N LYS A 215 14.49 -5.26 -4.32
CA LYS A 215 13.75 -5.74 -5.50
C LYS A 215 13.23 -7.17 -5.33
N PHE A 216 14.04 -8.06 -4.76
CA PHE A 216 13.63 -9.42 -4.47
C PHE A 216 12.46 -9.46 -3.48
N ILE A 217 12.53 -8.72 -2.38
CA ILE A 217 11.46 -8.62 -1.38
C ILE A 217 10.16 -8.11 -2.01
N GLY A 218 10.24 -7.06 -2.83
CA GLY A 218 9.09 -6.56 -3.59
C GLY A 218 8.45 -7.66 -4.45
N ARG A 219 9.26 -8.47 -5.15
CA ARG A 219 8.76 -9.63 -5.92
C ARG A 219 8.15 -10.71 -5.04
N ILE A 220 8.72 -11.01 -3.88
CA ILE A 220 8.16 -12.03 -2.98
C ILE A 220 6.79 -11.60 -2.47
N ILE A 221 6.63 -10.34 -2.06
CA ILE A 221 5.34 -9.82 -1.60
C ILE A 221 4.33 -9.80 -2.75
N GLY A 222 4.74 -9.32 -3.93
CA GLY A 222 3.89 -9.38 -5.12
C GLY A 222 3.46 -10.81 -5.49
N LYS A 223 4.37 -11.79 -5.35
CA LYS A 223 4.10 -13.21 -5.59
C LYS A 223 3.14 -13.78 -4.56
N ALA A 224 3.29 -13.45 -3.28
CA ALA A 224 2.38 -13.86 -2.23
C ALA A 224 0.96 -13.33 -2.48
N LEU A 225 0.83 -12.06 -2.83
CA LEU A 225 -0.45 -11.44 -3.22
C LEU A 225 -1.07 -12.12 -4.45
N TYR A 226 -0.25 -12.41 -5.47
CA TYR A 226 -0.70 -13.12 -6.67
C TYR A 226 -1.23 -14.53 -6.33
N GLU A 227 -0.57 -15.27 -5.43
CA GLU A 227 -1.00 -16.61 -5.00
C GLU A 227 -2.05 -16.62 -3.89
N GLY A 228 -2.48 -15.46 -3.39
CA GLY A 228 -3.41 -15.35 -2.28
C GLY A 228 -2.85 -15.89 -0.96
N ARG A 229 -1.53 -15.75 -0.75
CA ARG A 229 -0.83 -16.15 0.47
C ARG A 229 -0.58 -14.91 1.35
N LEU A 230 -0.79 -15.08 2.65
CA LEU A 230 -0.52 -14.05 3.65
C LEU A 230 0.96 -14.08 4.06
N LEU A 231 1.50 -12.91 4.38
CA LEU A 231 2.86 -12.73 4.89
C LEU A 231 2.82 -11.99 6.21
N ASP A 232 3.59 -12.47 7.19
CA ASP A 232 3.76 -11.83 8.48
C ASP A 232 4.73 -10.63 8.33
N CYS A 233 4.29 -9.59 7.63
CA CYS A 233 5.07 -8.43 7.22
C CYS A 233 4.33 -7.13 7.51
N PHE A 234 4.79 -6.37 8.50
CA PHE A 234 4.20 -5.08 8.88
C PHE A 234 5.17 -3.95 8.56
N PHE A 235 4.74 -3.04 7.70
CA PHE A 235 5.55 -1.90 7.25
C PHE A 235 5.01 -0.59 7.83
N SER A 236 5.86 0.43 7.89
CA SER A 236 5.40 1.75 8.27
C SER A 236 4.37 2.28 7.27
N ARG A 237 3.47 3.15 7.74
CA ARG A 237 2.42 3.75 6.91
C ARG A 237 2.98 4.43 5.64
N ALA A 238 4.16 5.05 5.75
CA ALA A 238 4.84 5.67 4.62
C ALA A 238 5.16 4.66 3.49
N VAL A 239 5.55 3.43 3.83
CA VAL A 239 5.82 2.37 2.85
C VAL A 239 4.56 1.99 2.10
N TYR A 240 3.44 1.78 2.80
CA TYR A 240 2.15 1.49 2.15
C TYR A 240 1.69 2.64 1.27
N LYS A 241 1.81 3.90 1.71
CA LYS A 241 1.52 5.07 0.88
C LYS A 241 2.38 5.09 -0.38
N ARG A 242 3.67 4.77 -0.25
CA ARG A 242 4.61 4.73 -1.36
C ARG A 242 4.25 3.66 -2.39
N ILE A 243 3.80 2.48 -1.95
CA ILE A 243 3.26 1.41 -2.83
C ILE A 243 2.00 1.86 -3.57
N LEU A 244 1.14 2.62 -2.90
CA LEU A 244 -0.12 3.13 -3.47
C LEU A 244 0.05 4.41 -4.30
N GLY A 245 1.27 4.95 -4.41
CA GLY A 245 1.52 6.22 -5.11
C GLY A 245 0.92 7.45 -4.41
N LYS A 246 0.74 7.41 -3.08
CA LYS A 246 0.15 8.50 -2.29
C LYS A 246 1.22 9.34 -1.59
N SER A 247 0.90 10.61 -1.37
CA SER A 247 1.74 11.53 -0.58
C SER A 247 1.66 11.25 0.91
N VAL A 248 2.78 11.48 1.59
CA VAL A 248 2.86 11.48 3.06
C VAL A 248 2.39 12.82 3.63
N SER A 249 2.02 12.82 4.91
CA SER A 249 1.68 14.01 5.67
C SER A 249 2.36 13.97 7.03
N VAL A 250 2.36 15.12 7.73
CA VAL A 250 2.93 15.24 9.09
C VAL A 250 2.35 14.20 10.04
N LYS A 251 1.07 13.84 9.89
CA LYS A 251 0.42 12.81 10.70
C LYS A 251 1.03 11.41 10.53
N ASP A 252 1.65 11.11 9.39
CA ASP A 252 2.34 9.82 9.23
C ASP A 252 3.57 9.71 10.15
N MET A 253 4.13 10.85 10.56
CA MET A 253 5.23 10.90 11.53
C MET A 253 4.80 10.39 12.90
N GLU A 254 3.54 10.56 13.30
CA GLU A 254 3.00 10.06 14.57
C GLU A 254 3.21 8.55 14.73
N SER A 255 2.99 7.80 13.64
CA SER A 255 3.21 6.35 13.60
C SER A 255 4.66 5.94 13.33
N PHE A 256 5.54 6.87 12.99
CA PHE A 256 6.94 6.58 12.66
C PHE A 256 7.87 6.95 13.82
N ASP A 257 7.78 8.21 14.26
CA ASP A 257 8.51 8.80 15.38
C ASP A 257 7.56 9.74 16.16
N PRO A 258 6.89 9.24 17.22
CA PRO A 258 5.91 10.02 17.98
C PRO A 258 6.50 11.26 18.65
N ASP A 259 7.76 11.21 19.08
CA ASP A 259 8.39 12.33 19.77
C ASP A 259 8.81 13.41 18.77
N TYR A 260 9.36 13.02 17.62
CA TYR A 260 9.62 13.97 16.55
C TYR A 260 8.33 14.58 15.99
N TYR A 261 7.26 13.80 15.88
CA TYR A 261 5.92 14.31 15.51
C TYR A 261 5.44 15.41 16.45
N LYS A 262 5.55 15.23 17.78
CA LYS A 262 5.20 16.27 18.76
C LYS A 262 6.01 17.54 18.55
N SER A 263 7.31 17.43 18.30
CA SER A 263 8.17 18.58 18.02
C SER A 263 7.76 19.33 16.77
N LEU A 264 7.40 18.62 15.69
CA LEU A 264 6.91 19.24 14.45
C LEU A 264 5.54 19.91 14.66
N CYS A 265 4.62 19.28 15.39
CA CYS A 265 3.34 19.90 15.74
C CYS A 265 3.56 21.16 16.59
N TRP A 266 4.44 21.09 17.59
CA TRP A 266 4.78 22.25 18.41
C TRP A 266 5.34 23.40 17.56
N MET A 267 6.25 23.12 16.61
CA MET A 267 6.79 24.11 15.67
C MET A 267 5.69 24.76 14.83
N LEU A 268 4.69 23.99 14.39
CA LEU A 268 3.57 24.51 13.60
C LEU A 268 2.62 25.38 14.43
N ASP A 269 2.35 24.98 15.67
CA ASP A 269 1.33 25.60 16.51
C ASP A 269 1.83 26.79 17.35
N ASN A 270 3.15 26.98 17.45
CA ASN A 270 3.77 28.03 18.27
C ASN A 270 4.64 28.97 17.43
N ASP A 271 4.85 30.19 17.92
CA ASP A 271 5.83 31.13 17.37
C ASP A 271 7.25 30.62 17.65
N ILE A 272 8.06 30.48 16.60
CA ILE A 272 9.41 29.90 16.67
C ILE A 272 10.52 30.97 16.74
N THR A 273 10.15 32.25 16.66
CA THR A 273 11.09 33.38 16.61
C THR A 273 12.04 33.36 17.80
N ASP A 274 13.34 33.33 17.54
CA ASP A 274 14.41 33.22 18.55
C ASP A 274 14.35 31.96 19.45
N ILE A 275 13.51 30.97 19.11
CA ILE A 275 13.40 29.70 19.86
C ILE A 275 14.13 28.57 19.14
N ILE A 276 14.03 28.49 17.81
CA ILE A 276 14.71 27.49 17.00
C ILE A 276 15.78 28.14 16.12
N THR A 277 16.84 27.39 15.84
CA THR A 277 17.93 27.81 14.93
C THR A 277 18.07 26.88 13.74
N GLU A 278 16.99 26.15 13.41
CA GLU A 278 16.96 25.23 12.29
C GLU A 278 17.10 25.96 10.96
N THR A 279 17.75 25.30 10.01
CA THR A 279 17.89 25.72 8.61
C THR A 279 17.16 24.73 7.72
N PHE A 280 16.97 25.01 6.43
CA PHE A 280 16.39 24.06 5.47
C PHE A 280 17.37 22.93 5.09
N SER A 281 17.99 22.31 6.10
CA SER A 281 18.86 21.16 5.97
C SER A 281 18.63 20.19 7.13
N VAL A 282 18.97 18.92 6.93
CA VAL A 282 18.86 17.86 7.94
C VAL A 282 20.22 17.21 8.13
N GLU A 283 20.58 16.97 9.38
CA GLU A 283 21.76 16.19 9.73
C GLU A 283 21.42 14.70 9.81
N ASP A 284 22.19 13.89 9.08
CA ASP A 284 22.15 12.44 9.13
C ASP A 284 23.49 11.90 9.64
N ASP A 285 23.46 11.20 10.77
CA ASP A 285 24.60 10.43 11.25
C ASP A 285 24.67 9.09 10.51
N GLU A 286 25.72 8.91 9.71
CA GLU A 286 26.04 7.69 9.00
C GLU A 286 27.34 7.10 9.56
N PHE A 287 27.23 6.13 10.47
CA PHE A 287 28.36 5.44 11.09
C PHE A 287 29.37 6.37 11.80
N GLY A 288 28.89 7.44 12.46
CA GLY A 288 29.70 8.43 13.16
C GLY A 288 30.17 9.58 12.27
N VAL A 289 29.76 9.62 11.00
CA VAL A 289 30.00 10.72 10.08
C VAL A 289 28.70 11.50 9.90
N THR A 290 28.68 12.74 10.38
CA THR A 290 27.55 13.65 10.18
C THR A 290 27.55 14.19 8.76
N ASN A 291 26.60 13.74 7.96
CA ASN A 291 26.30 14.30 6.65
C ASN A 291 25.15 15.29 6.79
N VAL A 292 25.23 16.44 6.12
CA VAL A 292 24.14 17.42 6.10
C VAL A 292 23.49 17.36 4.71
N PHE A 293 22.17 17.21 4.67
CA PHE A 293 21.38 17.16 3.45
C PHE A 293 20.54 18.44 3.32
N ASP A 294 20.65 19.14 2.19
CA ASP A 294 19.90 20.36 1.95
C ASP A 294 18.51 20.02 1.40
N LEU A 295 17.45 20.44 2.10
CA LEU A 295 16.05 20.21 1.71
C LEU A 295 15.63 21.05 0.51
N VAL A 296 16.29 22.20 0.35
CA VAL A 296 16.16 23.12 -0.79
C VAL A 296 17.56 23.51 -1.27
N PRO A 297 17.73 24.06 -2.48
CA PRO A 297 19.05 24.53 -2.93
C PRO A 297 19.67 25.52 -1.93
N ASN A 298 20.90 25.24 -1.47
CA ASN A 298 21.61 25.99 -0.41
C ASN A 298 20.85 26.06 0.93
N GLY A 299 20.13 24.98 1.27
CA GLY A 299 19.26 24.96 2.44
C GLY A 299 19.93 25.21 3.79
N ARG A 300 21.25 24.95 3.91
CA ARG A 300 22.04 25.29 5.11
C ARG A 300 22.09 26.79 5.41
N ASP A 301 21.96 27.62 4.37
CA ASP A 301 22.01 29.08 4.48
C ASP A 301 20.60 29.71 4.57
N VAL A 302 19.55 28.89 4.56
CA VAL A 302 18.16 29.34 4.62
C VAL A 302 17.61 29.01 5.99
N ALA A 303 17.43 30.04 6.84
CA ALA A 303 16.86 29.88 8.16
C ALA A 303 15.36 29.55 8.11
N VAL A 304 14.90 28.75 9.08
CA VAL A 304 13.47 28.51 9.30
C VAL A 304 12.87 29.71 10.05
N THR A 305 11.81 30.27 9.50
CA THR A 305 11.09 31.45 9.99
C THR A 305 9.59 31.16 10.05
N GLU A 306 8.82 32.03 10.72
CA GLU A 306 7.37 31.89 10.79
C GLU A 306 6.69 31.79 9.42
N ASP A 307 7.19 32.54 8.43
CA ASP A 307 6.64 32.56 7.07
C ASP A 307 6.87 31.25 6.31
N ASN A 308 7.93 30.49 6.65
CA ASN A 308 8.37 29.33 5.87
C ASN A 308 8.32 27.99 6.64
N LYS A 309 8.01 27.99 7.94
CA LYS A 309 8.01 26.79 8.80
C LYS A 309 7.11 25.66 8.29
N HIS A 310 5.98 25.99 7.67
CA HIS A 310 5.09 24.99 7.06
C HIS A 310 5.76 24.21 5.92
N GLU A 311 6.55 24.90 5.10
CA GLU A 311 7.28 24.27 4.00
C GLU A 311 8.47 23.47 4.52
N TYR A 312 9.19 23.99 5.52
CA TYR A 312 10.24 23.24 6.21
C TYR A 312 9.72 21.91 6.76
N VAL A 313 8.63 21.94 7.54
CA VAL A 313 8.03 20.74 8.12
C VAL A 313 7.59 19.77 7.02
N ARG A 314 6.99 20.25 5.93
CA ARG A 314 6.61 19.41 4.79
C ARG A 314 7.81 18.69 4.19
N LEU A 315 8.90 19.41 3.93
CA LEU A 315 10.12 18.86 3.33
C LEU A 315 10.88 17.92 4.26
N VAL A 316 10.95 18.23 5.55
CA VAL A 316 11.56 17.34 6.56
C VAL A 316 10.81 16.00 6.64
N VAL A 317 9.47 16.05 6.67
CA VAL A 317 8.64 14.85 6.71
C VAL A 317 8.82 14.02 5.44
N GLU A 318 8.81 14.68 4.27
CA GLU A 318 9.06 14.02 2.98
C GLU A 318 10.46 13.38 2.94
N HIS A 319 11.48 14.10 3.43
CA HIS A 319 12.84 13.59 3.47
C HIS A 319 12.97 12.36 4.38
N LYS A 320 12.51 12.46 5.63
CA LYS A 320 12.62 11.38 6.61
C LYS A 320 11.87 10.12 6.21
N LEU A 321 10.67 10.25 5.61
CA LEU A 321 9.82 9.11 5.27
C LEU A 321 10.05 8.54 3.86
N LEU A 322 10.54 9.36 2.91
CA LEU A 322 10.61 8.99 1.50
C LEU A 322 12.00 9.19 0.90
N SER A 323 12.54 10.42 0.92
CA SER A 323 13.74 10.74 0.15
C SER A 323 14.99 9.99 0.66
N SER A 324 15.12 9.82 1.98
CA SER A 324 16.23 9.11 2.63
C SER A 324 16.34 7.63 2.25
N VAL A 325 15.25 7.04 1.71
CA VAL A 325 15.16 5.63 1.33
C VAL A 325 14.68 5.44 -0.11
N LYS A 326 14.87 6.47 -0.95
CA LYS A 326 14.31 6.55 -2.30
C LYS A 326 14.77 5.38 -3.17
N GLU A 327 16.06 5.08 -3.20
CA GLU A 327 16.62 4.03 -4.07
C GLU A 327 16.14 2.64 -3.66
N GLN A 328 16.09 2.37 -2.35
CA GLN A 328 15.56 1.15 -1.75
C GLN A 328 14.11 0.94 -2.18
N MET A 329 13.29 1.98 -2.01
CA MET A 329 11.88 1.92 -2.37
C MET A 329 11.63 1.82 -3.87
N GLU A 330 12.43 2.47 -4.72
CA GLU A 330 12.33 2.30 -6.18
C GLU A 330 12.58 0.87 -6.62
N LYS A 331 13.59 0.20 -6.04
CA LYS A 331 13.88 -1.21 -6.33
C LYS A 331 12.79 -2.14 -5.78
N PHE A 332 12.32 -1.89 -4.56
CA PHE A 332 11.18 -2.60 -4.00
C PHE A 332 9.95 -2.50 -4.90
N LEU A 333 9.57 -1.29 -5.31
CA LEU A 333 8.41 -1.05 -6.17
C LEU A 333 8.58 -1.68 -7.55
N GLN A 334 9.79 -1.64 -8.12
CA GLN A 334 10.10 -2.34 -9.37
C GLN A 334 9.80 -3.84 -9.22
N GLY A 335 10.25 -4.46 -8.13
CA GLY A 335 9.99 -5.87 -7.87
C GLY A 335 8.52 -6.20 -7.60
N PHE A 336 7.83 -5.34 -6.86
CA PHE A 336 6.41 -5.49 -6.57
C PHE A 336 5.55 -5.39 -7.84
N HIS A 337 5.84 -4.40 -8.69
CA HIS A 337 5.09 -4.14 -9.92
C HIS A 337 5.47 -5.03 -11.10
N ASP A 338 6.59 -5.76 -11.04
CA ASP A 338 6.84 -6.90 -11.94
C ASP A 338 5.69 -7.94 -11.86
N ILE A 339 4.98 -8.00 -10.73
CA ILE A 339 3.93 -9.01 -10.48
C ILE A 339 2.54 -8.35 -10.38
N ILE A 340 2.41 -7.29 -9.58
CA ILE A 340 1.14 -6.63 -9.27
C ILE A 340 1.06 -5.24 -9.93
N PRO A 341 0.15 -5.02 -10.89
CA PRO A 341 0.01 -3.71 -11.53
C PRO A 341 -0.34 -2.59 -10.54
N ALA A 342 0.30 -1.42 -10.71
CA ALA A 342 0.07 -0.25 -9.84
C ALA A 342 -1.39 0.23 -9.83
N GLU A 343 -2.05 0.23 -11.00
CA GLU A 343 -3.46 0.60 -11.12
C GLU A 343 -4.40 -0.37 -10.38
N LEU A 344 -4.00 -1.64 -10.24
CA LEU A 344 -4.84 -2.63 -9.60
C LEU A 344 -4.75 -2.55 -8.07
N ILE A 345 -3.56 -2.25 -7.53
CA ILE A 345 -3.35 -2.14 -6.09
C ILE A 345 -3.85 -0.80 -5.52
N SER A 346 -3.94 0.26 -6.34
CA SER A 346 -4.36 1.60 -5.90
C SER A 346 -5.81 1.71 -5.45
N ILE A 347 -6.64 0.66 -5.64
CA ILE A 347 -8.01 0.58 -5.11
C ILE A 347 -8.03 0.50 -3.57
N PHE A 348 -6.93 0.10 -2.94
CA PHE A 348 -6.81 -0.02 -1.49
C PHE A 348 -6.31 1.27 -0.84
N ASN A 349 -6.69 1.48 0.42
CA ASN A 349 -5.99 2.42 1.30
C ASN A 349 -4.82 1.73 2.04
N GLU A 350 -4.08 2.50 2.82
CA GLU A 350 -2.88 2.01 3.52
C GLU A 350 -3.20 0.85 4.47
N GLN A 351 -4.26 0.98 5.27
CA GLN A 351 -4.69 -0.07 6.21
C GLN A 351 -5.20 -1.30 5.48
N GLU A 352 -5.96 -1.12 4.41
CA GLU A 352 -6.47 -2.22 3.59
C GLU A 352 -5.34 -2.97 2.88
N LEU A 353 -4.27 -2.27 2.44
CA LEU A 353 -3.10 -2.90 1.83
C LEU A 353 -2.34 -3.75 2.85
N GLU A 354 -2.19 -3.27 4.08
CA GLU A 354 -1.65 -4.05 5.19
C GLU A 354 -2.49 -5.32 5.42
N LEU A 355 -3.81 -5.19 5.57
CA LEU A 355 -4.73 -6.33 5.73
C LEU A 355 -4.69 -7.30 4.54
N LEU A 356 -4.43 -6.80 3.33
CA LEU A 356 -4.30 -7.64 2.14
C LEU A 356 -3.02 -8.48 2.17
N ILE A 357 -1.93 -7.94 2.72
CA ILE A 357 -0.63 -8.61 2.83
C ILE A 357 -0.61 -9.56 4.04
N SER A 358 -1.00 -9.07 5.22
CA SER A 358 -0.83 -9.76 6.49
C SER A 358 -2.06 -10.54 6.96
N GLY A 359 -3.23 -10.22 6.40
CA GLY A 359 -4.51 -10.83 6.77
C GLY A 359 -5.27 -10.03 7.82
N LEU A 360 -6.50 -10.49 8.09
CA LEU A 360 -7.32 -9.92 9.16
C LEU A 360 -6.89 -10.55 10.50
N PRO A 361 -6.55 -9.74 11.52
CA PRO A 361 -6.29 -10.28 12.84
C PRO A 361 -7.57 -10.87 13.42
N ASP A 362 -7.44 -11.95 14.19
CA ASP A 362 -8.51 -12.44 15.05
C ASP A 362 -8.38 -11.71 16.38
N ILE A 363 -9.38 -10.88 16.71
CA ILE A 363 -9.35 -10.01 17.91
C ILE A 363 -10.28 -10.61 18.95
N ASP A 364 -9.71 -11.07 20.05
CA ASP A 364 -10.48 -11.50 21.22
C ASP A 364 -11.05 -10.28 21.95
N ILE A 365 -12.36 -10.08 21.81
CA ILE A 365 -13.09 -8.95 22.39
C ILE A 365 -13.13 -9.05 23.92
N ASP A 366 -13.18 -10.27 24.47
CA ASP A 366 -13.23 -10.48 25.91
C ASP A 366 -11.88 -10.15 26.55
N ASP A 367 -10.79 -10.60 25.92
CA ASP A 367 -9.43 -10.22 26.33
C ASP A 367 -9.23 -8.70 26.24
N TRP A 368 -9.58 -8.08 25.10
CA TRP A 368 -9.43 -6.63 24.92
C TRP A 368 -10.23 -5.85 25.97
N LYS A 369 -11.48 -6.26 26.23
CA LYS A 369 -12.33 -5.64 27.25
C LYS A 369 -11.74 -5.80 28.65
N SER A 370 -11.16 -6.95 28.98
CA SER A 370 -10.57 -7.22 30.29
C SER A 370 -9.29 -6.41 30.56
N ASN A 371 -8.60 -5.96 29.51
CA ASN A 371 -7.37 -5.18 29.58
C ASN A 371 -7.56 -3.70 29.17
N THR A 372 -8.79 -3.18 29.18
CA THR A 372 -9.05 -1.76 28.86
C THR A 372 -8.96 -0.88 30.12
N GLU A 373 -8.09 0.12 30.10
CA GLU A 373 -8.01 1.16 31.14
C GLU A 373 -8.98 2.32 30.85
N TYR A 374 -9.66 2.81 31.89
CA TYR A 374 -10.58 3.96 31.80
C TYR A 374 -9.94 5.17 32.51
N GLN A 375 -9.83 6.29 31.80
CA GLN A 375 -9.36 7.58 32.35
C GLN A 375 -10.46 8.63 32.30
#